data_AF-F8L1H3-F1
#
_entry.id   AF-F8L1H3-F1
#
_cell.length_a   1.000
_cell.length_b   1.000
_cell.length_c   1.000
_cell.angle_alpha   90.00
_cell.angle_beta   90.00
_cell.angle_gamma   90.00
#
_symmetry.space_group_name_H-M   'P 1'
#
loop_
_entity.id
_entity.type
_entity.pdbx_description
1 polymer ?
#
loop_
_entity_poly.entity_id
_entity_poly.type
_entity_poly.pdbx_seq_one_letter_code
_entity_poly.pdbx_strand_id
1 'polypeptide(L)'
;MPCFKIIKDPSEITLDNKWIVSTKFESKDRLVDYKGRQYRIIEKRERTFSTPERIGRGSLGTLAVVCTLCLALFSKSVRNLFTKPKTNVRFGILEEQAKFKVEEKQTKFKVEQGKLVYIKPELLFGGTKISGEQELNFALVKTGGKQELVAVTGDGKEYRTYEGSAFEALLKLAQDKNPIMHRHFGSPIGYFLKHPNNSIINEAEFLEFILEKDQTRTPRICTLNSDSTLEVLNIIKEKNIPINLNDKTSEGETLFTLWAGKGDPEITELMLELDSSVIEQTRGQIKSAFVEAALNASKEEADILISAMDKKNIILSPEEEWIKRAFKNDCEFSEEAFTQLDQELKIKVFFVANAFANEDIVKKLKPLGMGEAPLFWPGPHILARNMDIITARNVIDGFLKGLRKDGLLLTAEEFSKLDKNKYISKIDQIGRIQGKNFIEKLIKENGLKHIKVPRKIVVVNEGLQNISFHIVNSLELIPKRDQLTIYAECVKSVDRKISLEEAIEFMIILEKTGYKDFYGENFFLAEDGIYFIDTEYKDFSPRQPQFSFIKAITNTNLMDPKDAETFLAEYQKRKEAYDKEKELRRAQLKEYRLAFKNPYKRLATGYSNSGHEFAFQLNSLLT
;
A
#
# COMPACT_ATOMS: atom_id res chain seq x y z
N MET A 1 -8.74 23.65 33.63
CA MET A 1 -8.94 23.84 32.17
C MET A 1 -10.29 24.51 31.93
N PRO A 2 -10.48 25.30 30.86
CA PRO A 2 -11.82 25.77 30.48
C PRO A 2 -12.72 24.56 30.20
N CYS A 3 -13.97 24.59 30.65
CA CYS A 3 -14.92 23.53 30.37
C CYS A 3 -15.21 23.50 28.87
N PHE A 4 -14.94 22.36 28.24
CA PHE A 4 -15.22 22.12 26.83
C PHE A 4 -16.41 21.16 26.73
N LYS A 5 -17.49 21.59 26.09
CA LYS A 5 -18.67 20.76 25.83
C LYS A 5 -18.75 20.47 24.33
N ILE A 6 -18.90 19.19 24.01
CA ILE A 6 -19.17 18.74 22.65
C ILE A 6 -20.68 18.76 22.47
N ILE A 7 -21.15 19.36 21.39
CA ILE A 7 -22.56 19.41 21.00
C ILE A 7 -22.70 18.99 19.54
N LYS A 8 -23.86 18.46 19.17
CA LYS A 8 -24.16 18.11 17.77
C LYS A 8 -24.68 19.31 17.00
N ASP A 9 -25.44 20.17 17.68
CA ASP A 9 -26.12 21.31 17.08
C ASP A 9 -26.10 22.54 18.01
N PRO A 10 -26.04 23.78 17.47
CA PRO A 10 -26.13 24.99 18.29
C PRO A 10 -27.39 25.07 19.16
N SER A 11 -28.50 24.41 18.78
CA SER A 11 -29.73 24.33 19.58
C SER A 11 -29.57 23.53 20.87
N GLU A 12 -28.55 22.66 20.99
CA GLU A 12 -28.25 21.92 22.22
C GLU A 12 -27.62 22.81 23.30
N ILE A 13 -27.28 24.07 23.00
CA ILE A 13 -26.78 25.04 23.97
C ILE A 13 -27.93 25.50 24.87
N THR A 14 -28.33 24.63 25.79
CA THR A 14 -29.30 24.90 26.85
C THR A 14 -28.55 25.33 28.11
N LEU A 15 -28.46 26.64 28.31
CA LEU A 15 -27.92 27.25 29.51
C LEU A 15 -28.94 28.22 30.10
N ASP A 16 -28.89 28.43 31.41
CA ASP A 16 -29.74 29.43 32.05
C ASP A 16 -29.45 30.86 31.52
N ASN A 17 -30.38 31.77 31.76
CA ASN A 17 -30.30 33.17 31.31
C ASN A 17 -29.12 33.96 31.89
N LYS A 18 -28.32 33.38 32.80
CA LYS A 18 -27.13 34.02 33.36
C LYS A 18 -25.90 33.86 32.46
N TRP A 19 -25.95 32.98 31.45
CA TRP A 19 -24.88 32.76 30.48
C TRP A 19 -25.04 33.64 29.24
N ILE A 20 -24.14 34.61 29.08
CA ILE A 20 -24.11 35.52 27.93
C ILE A 20 -23.06 35.07 26.91
N VAL A 21 -23.28 35.37 25.63
CA VAL A 21 -22.29 35.14 24.57
C VAL A 21 -21.07 36.03 24.82
N SER A 22 -19.87 35.45 24.75
CA SER A 22 -18.62 36.19 24.95
C SER A 22 -18.40 37.20 23.84
N THR A 23 -18.37 38.50 24.15
CA THR A 23 -18.10 39.56 23.16
C THR A 23 -16.67 39.52 22.61
N LYS A 24 -15.71 39.00 23.38
CA LYS A 24 -14.32 38.76 22.94
C LYS A 24 -14.08 37.26 22.77
N PHE A 25 -14.14 36.78 21.53
CA PHE A 25 -13.98 35.35 21.21
C PHE A 25 -13.08 35.14 19.98
N GLU A 26 -11.79 35.42 20.15
CA GLU A 26 -10.76 35.29 19.09
C GLU A 26 -10.50 33.84 18.64
N SER A 27 -10.99 32.84 19.37
CA SER A 27 -10.82 31.43 19.03
C SER A 27 -12.08 30.81 18.42
N LYS A 28 -12.99 31.63 17.88
CA LYS A 28 -14.09 31.12 17.06
C LYS A 28 -13.49 30.43 15.83
N ASP A 29 -14.04 29.28 15.48
CA ASP A 29 -13.60 28.43 14.36
C ASP A 29 -12.21 27.79 14.52
N ARG A 30 -11.54 27.99 15.66
CA ARG A 30 -10.28 27.29 15.95
C ARG A 30 -10.54 25.80 16.18
N LEU A 31 -9.70 24.95 15.60
CA LEU A 31 -9.69 23.51 15.82
C LEU A 31 -9.01 23.16 17.15
N VAL A 32 -9.61 22.24 17.90
CA VAL A 32 -9.07 21.70 19.14
C VAL A 32 -9.15 20.18 19.10
N ASP A 33 -8.05 19.52 19.40
CA ASP A 33 -8.01 18.06 19.58
C ASP A 33 -8.47 17.70 21.00
N TYR A 34 -9.48 16.85 21.11
CA TYR A 34 -10.01 16.38 22.38
C TYR A 34 -10.36 14.89 22.28
N LYS A 35 -9.67 14.05 23.06
CA LYS A 35 -9.81 12.58 23.04
C LYS A 35 -9.58 11.96 21.64
N GLY A 36 -8.61 12.49 20.87
CA GLY A 36 -8.20 11.94 19.58
C GLY A 36 -9.14 12.30 18.41
N ARG A 37 -9.91 13.38 18.54
CA ARG A 37 -10.82 13.90 17.50
C ARG A 37 -10.75 15.42 17.44
N GLN A 38 -10.85 15.99 16.25
CA GLN A 38 -10.82 17.43 16.03
C GLN A 38 -12.23 18.05 16.11
N TYR A 39 -12.37 19.08 16.95
CA TYR A 39 -13.60 19.84 17.13
C TYR A 39 -13.37 21.30 16.77
N ARG A 40 -14.32 21.90 16.05
CA ARG A 40 -14.35 23.34 15.78
C ARG A 40 -15.10 24.05 16.88
N ILE A 41 -14.47 25.04 17.52
CA ILE A 41 -15.15 25.84 18.54
C ILE A 41 -16.12 26.81 17.85
N ILE A 42 -17.41 26.59 18.02
CA ILE A 42 -18.44 27.43 17.39
C ILE A 42 -18.89 28.58 18.30
N GLU A 43 -18.84 28.38 19.62
CA GLU A 43 -19.39 29.34 20.56
C GLU A 43 -18.69 29.31 21.92
N LYS A 44 -18.63 30.49 22.56
CA LYS A 44 -18.13 30.67 23.92
C LYS A 44 -19.16 31.44 24.73
N ARG A 45 -19.65 30.81 25.80
CA ARG A 45 -20.55 31.43 26.78
C ARG A 45 -19.78 31.77 28.04
N GLU A 46 -20.08 32.92 28.62
CA GLU A 46 -19.51 33.34 29.90
C GLU A 46 -20.62 33.71 30.87
N ARG A 47 -20.40 33.44 32.16
CA ARG A 47 -21.21 34.05 33.23
C ARG A 47 -20.32 34.54 34.35
N THR A 48 -20.81 35.55 35.03
CA THR A 48 -20.19 36.04 36.26
C THR A 48 -20.44 35.02 37.37
N PHE A 49 -19.44 34.76 38.21
CA PHE A 49 -19.66 33.93 39.41
C PHE A 49 -20.68 34.59 40.33
N SER A 50 -21.57 33.78 40.90
CA SER A 50 -22.49 34.25 41.93
C SER A 50 -21.73 34.62 43.20
N THR A 51 -22.33 35.44 44.07
CA THR A 51 -21.72 35.83 45.34
C THR A 51 -21.31 34.62 46.20
N PRO A 52 -22.14 33.58 46.36
CA PRO A 52 -21.74 32.36 47.07
C PRO A 52 -20.55 31.63 46.41
N GLU A 53 -20.52 31.54 45.08
CA GLU A 53 -19.39 30.92 44.36
C GLU A 53 -18.09 31.69 44.54
N ARG A 54 -18.16 33.03 44.53
CA ARG A 54 -16.99 33.89 44.79
C ARG A 54 -16.46 33.67 46.20
N ILE A 55 -17.35 33.64 47.19
CA ILE A 55 -16.99 33.37 48.59
C ILE A 55 -16.35 31.98 48.71
N GLY A 56 -16.98 30.94 48.17
CA GLY A 56 -16.44 29.57 48.23
C GLY A 56 -15.09 29.43 47.53
N ARG A 57 -14.91 30.05 46.35
CA ARG A 57 -13.61 30.08 45.65
C ARG A 57 -12.55 30.85 46.43
N GLY A 58 -12.92 31.95 47.06
CA GLY A 58 -12.05 32.71 47.96
C GLY A 58 -11.59 31.85 49.13
N SER A 59 -12.51 31.16 49.82
CA SER A 59 -12.19 30.26 50.93
C SER A 59 -11.29 29.10 50.51
N LEU A 60 -11.56 28.46 49.37
CA LEU A 60 -10.69 27.40 48.81
C LEU A 60 -9.30 27.93 48.44
N GLY A 61 -9.22 29.12 47.86
CA GLY A 61 -7.96 29.79 47.58
C GLY A 61 -7.18 30.06 48.85
N THR A 62 -7.83 30.62 49.88
CA THR A 62 -7.21 30.92 51.18
C THR A 62 -6.70 29.65 51.85
N LEU A 63 -7.51 28.58 51.85
CA LEU A 63 -7.09 27.28 52.38
C LEU A 63 -5.86 26.74 51.64
N ALA A 64 -5.87 26.78 50.31
CA ALA A 64 -4.72 26.34 49.51
C ALA A 64 -3.45 27.16 49.78
N VAL A 65 -3.58 28.48 49.99
CA VAL A 65 -2.47 29.37 50.35
C VAL A 65 -1.94 29.04 51.76
N VAL A 66 -2.82 28.83 52.74
CA VAL A 66 -2.44 28.49 54.12
C VAL A 66 -1.76 27.10 54.16
N CYS A 67 -2.37 26.08 53.56
CA CYS A 67 -1.83 24.72 53.56
C CYS A 67 -0.48 24.58 52.82
N THR A 68 -0.16 25.52 51.92
CA THR A 68 1.12 25.53 51.18
C THR A 68 2.12 26.56 51.69
N LEU A 69 1.87 27.15 52.86
CA LEU A 69 2.72 28.20 53.44
C LEU A 69 3.00 29.32 52.42
N CYS A 70 1.95 29.78 51.75
CA CYS A 70 1.96 30.83 50.72
C CYS A 70 2.58 30.47 49.37
N LEU A 71 3.21 29.31 49.19
CA LEU A 71 3.81 28.92 47.90
C LEU A 71 2.78 28.82 46.76
N ALA A 72 1.54 28.46 47.07
CA ALA A 72 0.48 28.39 46.07
C ALA A 72 0.11 29.75 45.45
N LEU A 73 0.49 30.90 46.04
CA LEU A 73 0.26 32.22 45.44
C LEU A 73 1.01 32.39 44.11
N PHE A 74 2.11 31.66 43.88
CA PHE A 74 2.82 31.68 42.60
C PHE A 74 2.09 30.85 41.52
N SER A 75 1.25 29.90 41.92
CA SER A 75 0.44 29.10 41.00
C SER A 75 -0.65 29.96 40.36
N LYS A 76 -0.65 29.98 39.03
CA LYS A 76 -1.69 30.65 38.23
C LYS A 76 -3.08 30.11 38.55
N SER A 77 -3.20 28.82 38.86
CA SER A 77 -4.47 28.17 39.19
C SER A 77 -5.08 28.71 40.49
N VAL A 78 -4.25 28.94 41.51
CA VAL A 78 -4.70 29.46 42.81
C VAL A 78 -4.96 30.96 42.76
N ARG A 79 -4.14 31.74 42.06
CA ARG A 79 -4.46 33.16 41.79
C ARG A 79 -5.80 33.34 41.08
N ASN A 80 -6.10 32.47 40.11
CA ASN A 80 -7.39 32.48 39.42
C ASN A 80 -8.60 32.15 40.32
N LEU A 81 -8.41 31.55 41.50
CA LEU A 81 -9.49 31.37 42.46
C LEU A 81 -9.96 32.70 43.03
N PHE A 82 -9.03 33.63 43.26
CA PHE A 82 -9.29 34.96 43.81
C PHE A 82 -9.67 35.99 42.74
N THR A 83 -8.95 35.99 41.61
CA THR A 83 -9.00 37.13 40.68
C THR A 83 -9.93 36.93 39.49
N LYS A 84 -10.32 35.70 39.14
CA LYS A 84 -11.11 35.44 37.93
C LYS A 84 -12.60 35.75 38.19
N PRO A 85 -13.19 36.80 37.57
CA PRO A 85 -14.55 37.23 37.90
C PRO A 85 -15.63 36.41 37.18
N LYS A 86 -15.25 35.66 36.15
CA LYS A 86 -16.13 34.95 35.23
C LYS A 86 -15.70 33.51 35.02
N THR A 87 -16.67 32.63 34.81
CA THR A 87 -16.45 31.31 34.25
C THR A 87 -16.86 31.30 32.77
N ASN A 88 -16.24 30.43 31.98
CA ASN A 88 -16.57 30.27 30.58
C ASN A 88 -16.64 28.80 30.18
N VAL A 89 -17.52 28.52 29.22
CA VAL A 89 -17.68 27.23 28.57
C VAL A 89 -17.52 27.45 27.08
N ARG A 90 -16.75 26.56 26.45
CA ARG A 90 -16.59 26.53 25.00
C ARG A 90 -17.36 25.35 24.46
N PHE A 91 -18.09 25.59 23.38
CA PHE A 91 -18.88 24.59 22.67
C PHE A 91 -18.19 24.25 21.37
N GLY A 92 -17.87 22.97 21.19
CA GLY A 92 -17.28 22.44 19.99
C GLY A 92 -18.26 21.54 19.25
N ILE A 93 -18.35 21.70 17.94
CA ILE A 93 -19.00 20.72 17.05
C ILE A 93 -17.88 19.90 16.40
N LEU A 94 -18.14 18.62 16.16
CA LEU A 94 -17.22 17.77 15.42
C LEU A 94 -16.98 18.39 14.03
N GLU A 95 -15.73 18.56 13.62
CA GLU A 95 -15.38 19.27 12.37
C GLU A 95 -16.09 18.69 11.13
N GLU A 96 -16.39 17.40 11.15
CA GLU A 96 -17.18 16.70 10.13
C GLU A 96 -18.63 17.24 10.02
N GLN A 97 -19.27 17.61 11.13
CA GLN A 97 -20.66 18.10 11.17
C GLN A 97 -20.79 19.61 10.89
N ALA A 98 -19.77 20.42 11.21
CA ALA A 98 -19.80 21.88 11.01
C ALA A 98 -19.80 22.29 9.53
N LYS A 99 -19.41 21.39 8.63
CA LYS A 99 -19.43 21.60 7.17
C LYS A 99 -20.82 21.45 6.55
N PHE A 100 -21.82 20.96 7.30
CA PHE A 100 -23.10 20.46 6.76
C PHE A 100 -24.25 21.51 6.67
N LYS A 101 -24.13 22.73 7.24
CA LYS A 101 -25.29 23.64 7.43
C LYS A 101 -25.26 25.00 6.71
N VAL A 102 -24.28 25.32 5.87
CA VAL A 102 -24.11 26.69 5.31
C VAL A 102 -24.71 26.87 3.90
N GLU A 103 -25.10 25.83 3.16
CA GLU A 103 -25.50 25.97 1.75
C GLU A 103 -26.90 25.40 1.45
N GLU A 104 -27.93 26.26 1.54
CA GLU A 104 -29.26 26.03 0.94
C GLU A 104 -29.64 27.29 0.11
N LYS A 105 -29.24 27.32 -1.16
CA LYS A 105 -29.72 28.27 -2.19
C LYS A 105 -29.85 27.52 -3.53
N GLN A 106 -31.03 27.57 -4.13
CA GLN A 106 -31.39 26.85 -5.38
C GLN A 106 -30.57 27.30 -6.61
N THR A 107 -30.14 26.34 -7.44
CA THR A 107 -29.24 26.48 -8.60
C THR A 107 -29.96 26.76 -9.94
N LYS A 108 -29.32 27.53 -10.85
CA LYS A 108 -29.70 27.67 -12.28
C LYS A 108 -28.47 27.41 -13.17
N PHE A 109 -28.65 26.69 -14.29
CA PHE A 109 -27.62 26.47 -15.32
C PHE A 109 -27.78 27.43 -16.51
N LYS A 110 -26.68 27.76 -17.20
CA LYS A 110 -26.70 28.43 -18.52
C LYS A 110 -25.67 27.80 -19.45
N VAL A 111 -26.08 27.53 -20.70
CA VAL A 111 -25.20 27.07 -21.77
C VAL A 111 -24.85 28.28 -22.65
N GLU A 112 -23.56 28.57 -22.81
CA GLU A 112 -23.09 29.62 -23.71
C GLU A 112 -22.17 29.02 -24.78
N GLN A 113 -22.51 29.21 -26.06
CA GLN A 113 -21.70 28.83 -27.22
C GLN A 113 -21.24 27.37 -27.24
N GLY A 114 -22.09 26.44 -26.79
CA GLY A 114 -21.77 25.01 -26.78
C GLY A 114 -20.77 24.59 -25.70
N LYS A 115 -20.38 25.49 -24.79
CA LYS A 115 -19.66 25.16 -23.56
C LYS A 115 -20.57 25.33 -22.36
N LEU A 116 -20.53 24.35 -21.45
CA LEU A 116 -21.17 24.46 -20.15
C LEU A 116 -20.34 25.41 -19.29
N VAL A 117 -20.80 26.64 -19.10
CA VAL A 117 -20.09 27.61 -18.25
C VAL A 117 -20.55 27.38 -16.81
N TYR A 118 -19.65 26.84 -15.99
CA TYR A 118 -19.88 26.60 -14.57
C TYR A 118 -19.96 27.92 -13.80
N ILE A 119 -21.10 28.20 -13.17
CA ILE A 119 -21.18 29.18 -12.07
C ILE A 119 -21.28 28.39 -10.76
N LYS A 120 -20.15 27.81 -10.33
CA LYS A 120 -19.91 27.12 -9.04
C LYS A 120 -20.82 25.87 -8.77
N PRO A 121 -20.27 24.71 -8.38
CA PRO A 121 -20.95 23.42 -8.56
C PRO A 121 -21.96 23.08 -7.45
N GLU A 122 -23.25 22.88 -7.78
CA GLU A 122 -24.18 21.99 -7.04
C GLU A 122 -25.24 21.30 -7.95
N LEU A 123 -25.06 19.97 -8.06
CA LEU A 123 -25.82 18.80 -8.55
C LEU A 123 -27.14 18.96 -9.36
N LEU A 124 -27.18 18.25 -10.50
CA LEU A 124 -28.41 17.72 -11.10
C LEU A 124 -28.75 16.41 -10.37
N PHE A 125 -30.00 16.23 -10.00
CA PHE A 125 -30.55 15.10 -9.22
C PHE A 125 -30.23 15.18 -7.71
N GLY A 126 -31.29 15.21 -6.90
CA GLY A 126 -31.24 15.60 -5.50
C GLY A 126 -30.59 14.58 -4.56
N GLY A 127 -29.26 14.46 -4.63
CA GLY A 127 -28.43 13.83 -3.61
C GLY A 127 -27.78 14.87 -2.69
N THR A 128 -27.69 14.58 -1.40
CA THR A 128 -27.08 15.44 -0.38
C THR A 128 -25.55 15.44 -0.51
N LYS A 129 -24.88 16.59 -0.37
CA LYS A 129 -23.41 16.66 -0.30
C LYS A 129 -22.93 16.09 1.04
N ILE A 130 -22.53 14.84 1.00
CA ILE A 130 -21.21 14.42 1.34
C ILE A 130 -20.35 15.39 2.21
N SER A 131 -20.11 14.97 3.44
CA SER A 131 -18.89 15.25 4.21
C SER A 131 -18.25 13.91 4.55
N GLY A 132 -16.94 13.88 4.79
CA GLY A 132 -16.25 12.72 5.38
C GLY A 132 -15.99 11.52 4.44
N GLU A 133 -16.88 11.22 3.49
CA GLU A 133 -16.78 10.03 2.62
C GLU A 133 -17.38 10.31 1.22
N GLN A 134 -16.67 10.99 0.30
CA GLN A 134 -17.27 11.53 -0.94
C GLN A 134 -17.43 10.61 -2.16
N GLU A 135 -18.66 10.10 -2.31
CA GLU A 135 -19.42 9.58 -3.47
C GLU A 135 -19.27 10.34 -4.81
N LEU A 136 -19.20 9.57 -5.90
CA LEU A 136 -19.02 10.03 -7.27
C LEU A 136 -20.39 10.30 -7.92
N ASN A 137 -20.75 11.55 -8.21
CA ASN A 137 -22.01 11.86 -8.88
C ASN A 137 -21.75 11.99 -10.38
N PHE A 138 -22.29 11.11 -11.22
CA PHE A 138 -22.29 11.36 -12.66
C PHE A 138 -23.48 12.25 -13.03
N ALA A 139 -23.25 13.29 -13.83
CA ALA A 139 -24.33 14.07 -14.44
C ALA A 139 -24.45 13.67 -15.91
N LEU A 140 -25.66 13.32 -16.33
CA LEU A 140 -25.99 13.25 -17.75
C LEU A 140 -26.31 14.67 -18.26
N VAL A 141 -25.46 15.20 -19.12
CA VAL A 141 -25.59 16.52 -19.73
C VAL A 141 -26.03 16.35 -21.17
N LYS A 142 -26.97 17.19 -21.65
CA LYS A 142 -27.36 17.22 -23.06
C LYS A 142 -26.75 18.45 -23.74
N THR A 143 -25.74 18.26 -24.58
CA THR A 143 -25.03 19.33 -25.30
C THR A 143 -25.25 19.19 -26.80
N GLY A 144 -25.80 20.20 -27.47
CA GLY A 144 -25.95 20.18 -28.94
C GLY A 144 -26.79 19.02 -29.50
N GLY A 145 -27.72 18.46 -28.72
CA GLY A 145 -28.53 17.30 -29.10
C GLY A 145 -27.94 15.93 -28.74
N LYS A 146 -26.66 15.87 -28.34
CA LYS A 146 -25.99 14.67 -27.82
C LYS A 146 -26.13 14.57 -26.31
N GLN A 147 -26.19 13.35 -25.78
CA GLN A 147 -26.09 13.08 -24.34
C GLN A 147 -24.60 12.83 -24.00
N GLU A 148 -24.18 13.25 -22.81
CA GLU A 148 -22.81 13.11 -22.31
C GLU A 148 -22.86 12.78 -20.82
N LEU A 149 -22.14 11.74 -20.37
CA LEU A 149 -21.98 11.45 -18.95
C LEU A 149 -20.70 12.13 -18.45
N VAL A 150 -20.85 13.01 -17.46
CA VAL A 150 -19.77 13.81 -16.89
C VAL A 150 -19.62 13.46 -15.41
N ALA A 151 -18.43 13.09 -14.98
CA ALA A 151 -18.15 12.94 -13.55
C ALA A 151 -18.24 14.32 -12.86
N VAL A 152 -19.11 14.46 -11.87
CA VAL A 152 -19.28 15.66 -11.04
C VAL A 152 -18.45 15.48 -9.78
N THR A 153 -17.23 16.01 -9.81
CA THR A 153 -16.43 16.16 -8.58
C THR A 153 -16.02 17.61 -8.39
N GLY A 154 -15.81 18.00 -7.13
CA GLY A 154 -15.60 19.39 -6.72
C GLY A 154 -14.16 19.93 -6.86
N ASP A 155 -13.23 19.19 -7.47
CA ASP A 155 -11.78 19.45 -7.33
C ASP A 155 -11.06 19.99 -8.58
N GLY A 156 -11.78 20.36 -9.64
CA GLY A 156 -11.21 21.11 -10.77
C GLY A 156 -10.13 20.36 -11.58
N LYS A 157 -10.06 19.03 -11.46
CA LYS A 157 -9.24 18.19 -12.33
C LYS A 157 -9.97 17.92 -13.66
N GLU A 158 -9.21 17.78 -14.74
CA GLU A 158 -9.76 17.32 -16.02
C GLU A 158 -10.20 15.86 -15.88
N TYR A 159 -11.51 15.62 -15.96
CA TYR A 159 -12.07 14.28 -16.02
C TYR A 159 -12.39 13.89 -17.46
N ARG A 160 -12.30 12.60 -17.74
CA ARG A 160 -12.78 12.03 -19.01
C ARG A 160 -14.29 12.19 -19.08
N THR A 161 -14.77 12.83 -20.14
CA THR A 161 -16.18 12.85 -20.51
C THR A 161 -16.48 11.64 -21.41
N TYR A 162 -17.64 11.02 -21.21
CA TYR A 162 -18.09 9.91 -22.04
C TYR A 162 -19.29 10.37 -22.88
N GLU A 163 -19.07 10.56 -24.18
CA GLU A 163 -20.13 10.92 -25.13
C GLU A 163 -20.96 9.70 -25.55
N GLY A 164 -22.25 9.88 -25.79
CA GLY A 164 -23.15 8.85 -26.32
C GLY A 164 -24.54 8.88 -25.69
N SER A 165 -25.40 7.92 -26.01
CA SER A 165 -26.60 7.72 -25.19
C SER A 165 -26.22 7.46 -23.72
N ALA A 166 -27.13 7.67 -22.78
CA ALA A 166 -26.87 7.37 -21.36
C ALA A 166 -26.35 5.93 -21.15
N PHE A 167 -26.85 4.96 -21.93
CA PHE A 167 -26.37 3.58 -21.96
C PHE A 167 -24.94 3.44 -22.51
N GLU A 168 -24.62 4.11 -23.63
CA GLU A 168 -23.29 4.08 -24.23
C GLU A 168 -22.23 4.75 -23.34
N ALA A 169 -22.60 5.81 -22.65
CA ALA A 169 -21.71 6.52 -21.75
C ALA A 169 -21.40 5.69 -20.48
N LEU A 170 -22.41 5.01 -19.92
CA LEU A 170 -22.22 4.04 -18.83
C LEU A 170 -21.39 2.83 -19.26
N LEU A 171 -21.61 2.32 -20.47
CA LEU A 171 -20.81 1.24 -21.03
C LEU A 171 -19.34 1.63 -21.13
N LYS A 172 -19.02 2.80 -21.70
CA LYS A 172 -17.63 3.28 -21.81
C LYS A 172 -16.96 3.46 -20.46
N LEU A 173 -17.72 3.93 -19.46
CA LEU A 173 -17.24 4.02 -18.08
C LEU A 173 -16.94 2.63 -17.50
N ALA A 174 -17.80 1.65 -17.74
CA ALA A 174 -17.63 0.26 -17.31
C ALA A 174 -16.53 -0.50 -18.08
N GLN A 175 -16.11 0.01 -19.24
CA GLN A 175 -14.98 -0.49 -20.03
C GLN A 175 -13.63 0.12 -19.58
N ASP A 176 -13.63 1.26 -18.88
CA ASP A 176 -12.37 1.92 -18.50
C ASP A 176 -11.61 1.02 -17.51
N LYS A 177 -10.34 0.72 -17.84
CA LYS A 177 -9.44 -0.11 -17.03
C LYS A 177 -8.83 0.67 -15.85
N ASN A 178 -8.86 1.99 -15.92
CA ASN A 178 -8.39 2.87 -14.85
C ASN A 178 -9.40 4.02 -14.70
N PRO A 179 -10.67 3.73 -14.35
CA PRO A 179 -11.57 4.81 -14.03
C PRO A 179 -10.93 5.53 -12.83
N ILE A 180 -10.89 6.87 -12.87
CA ILE A 180 -10.38 7.67 -11.75
C ILE A 180 -11.43 7.57 -10.64
N MET A 181 -11.51 6.40 -10.02
CA MET A 181 -12.30 6.11 -8.84
C MET A 181 -11.31 5.95 -7.70
N HIS A 182 -11.55 6.65 -6.60
CA HIS A 182 -10.83 6.32 -5.39
C HIS A 182 -11.15 4.87 -5.01
N ARG A 183 -10.18 4.15 -4.45
CA ARG A 183 -10.18 2.69 -4.12
C ARG A 183 -11.36 2.19 -3.25
N HIS A 184 -12.34 3.02 -2.95
CA HIS A 184 -13.47 2.74 -2.07
C HIS A 184 -14.82 2.64 -2.80
N PHE A 185 -14.86 2.89 -4.11
CA PHE A 185 -16.08 2.78 -4.90
C PHE A 185 -16.01 1.47 -5.69
N GLY A 186 -17.00 0.59 -5.51
CA GLY A 186 -17.13 -0.65 -6.28
C GLY A 186 -17.37 -0.38 -7.78
N SER A 187 -17.96 -1.33 -8.51
CA SER A 187 -18.12 -1.15 -9.95
C SER A 187 -18.98 0.09 -10.31
N PRO A 188 -18.66 0.82 -11.39
CA PRO A 188 -19.44 1.98 -11.83
C PRO A 188 -20.90 1.63 -12.13
N ILE A 189 -21.13 0.39 -12.58
CA ILE A 189 -22.47 -0.16 -12.83
C ILE A 189 -23.24 -0.31 -11.53
N GLY A 190 -22.64 -0.96 -10.52
CA GLY A 190 -23.30 -1.19 -9.23
C GLY A 190 -23.68 0.11 -8.55
N TYR A 191 -22.79 1.10 -8.59
CA TYR A 191 -23.08 2.44 -8.05
C TYR A 191 -24.25 3.11 -8.79
N PHE A 192 -24.29 3.02 -10.12
CA PHE A 192 -25.38 3.61 -10.90
C PHE A 192 -26.72 2.87 -10.68
N LEU A 193 -26.72 1.55 -10.61
CA LEU A 193 -27.94 0.75 -10.48
C LEU A 193 -28.54 0.78 -9.06
N LYS A 194 -27.71 0.89 -8.03
CA LYS A 194 -28.15 0.90 -6.62
C LYS A 194 -28.68 2.26 -6.14
N HIS A 195 -28.50 3.32 -6.92
CA HIS A 195 -28.87 4.67 -6.47
C HIS A 195 -30.35 4.98 -6.80
N PRO A 196 -31.21 5.23 -5.79
CA PRO A 196 -32.67 5.33 -5.96
C PRO A 196 -33.12 6.54 -6.81
N ASN A 197 -32.23 7.51 -7.04
CA ASN A 197 -32.50 8.71 -7.83
C ASN A 197 -32.08 8.59 -9.30
N ASN A 198 -31.54 7.46 -9.74
CA ASN A 198 -31.15 7.25 -11.15
C ASN A 198 -32.36 6.82 -11.98
N SER A 199 -33.30 7.75 -12.19
CA SER A 199 -34.61 7.49 -12.80
C SER A 199 -34.62 7.48 -14.33
N ILE A 200 -33.47 7.63 -14.99
CA ILE A 200 -33.40 7.78 -16.46
C ILE A 200 -33.21 6.44 -17.16
N ILE A 201 -32.52 5.52 -16.51
CA ILE A 201 -32.30 4.15 -16.97
C ILE A 201 -32.67 3.26 -15.80
N ASN A 202 -33.70 2.44 -15.96
CA ASN A 202 -33.97 1.43 -14.95
C ASN A 202 -33.00 0.24 -15.11
N GLU A 203 -32.81 -0.51 -14.04
CA GLU A 203 -31.87 -1.63 -14.01
C GLU A 203 -32.15 -2.69 -15.08
N ALA A 204 -33.43 -2.96 -15.36
CA ALA A 204 -33.84 -3.94 -16.36
C ALA A 204 -33.46 -3.48 -17.78
N GLU A 205 -33.69 -2.21 -18.12
CA GLU A 205 -33.30 -1.62 -19.41
C GLU A 205 -31.77 -1.66 -19.59
N PHE A 206 -31.01 -1.44 -18.52
CA PHE A 206 -29.56 -1.51 -18.57
C PHE A 206 -29.06 -2.93 -18.79
N LEU A 207 -29.64 -3.91 -18.08
CA LEU A 207 -29.28 -5.32 -18.27
C LEU A 207 -29.66 -5.81 -19.68
N GLU A 208 -30.83 -5.41 -20.19
CA GLU A 208 -31.22 -5.69 -21.57
C GLU A 208 -30.17 -5.12 -22.54
N PHE A 209 -29.79 -3.84 -22.37
CA PHE A 209 -28.76 -3.21 -23.19
C PHE A 209 -27.39 -3.91 -23.11
N ILE A 210 -26.95 -4.34 -21.92
CA ILE A 210 -25.64 -5.00 -21.72
C ILE A 210 -25.62 -6.43 -22.25
N LEU A 211 -26.74 -7.14 -22.22
CA LEU A 211 -26.86 -8.50 -22.74
C LEU A 211 -27.05 -8.55 -24.27
N GLU A 212 -27.46 -7.44 -24.87
CA GLU A 212 -27.50 -7.30 -26.32
C GLU A 212 -26.12 -7.32 -26.98
N LYS A 213 -26.14 -7.62 -28.29
CA LYS A 213 -24.97 -7.55 -29.15
C LYS A 213 -24.81 -6.16 -29.74
N ASP A 214 -23.56 -5.70 -29.83
CA ASP A 214 -23.22 -4.45 -30.49
C ASP A 214 -23.29 -4.56 -32.03
N GLN A 215 -22.87 -3.49 -32.73
CA GLN A 215 -22.85 -3.44 -34.19
C GLN A 215 -21.90 -4.47 -34.83
N THR A 216 -20.92 -4.96 -34.07
CA THR A 216 -19.98 -6.02 -34.49
C THR A 216 -20.49 -7.42 -34.18
N ARG A 217 -21.72 -7.53 -33.64
CA ARG A 217 -22.32 -8.76 -33.10
C ARG A 217 -21.64 -9.28 -31.83
N THR A 218 -20.85 -8.47 -31.15
CA THR A 218 -20.18 -8.82 -29.89
C THR A 218 -21.12 -8.53 -28.72
N PRO A 219 -21.35 -9.48 -27.79
CA PRO A 219 -22.11 -9.22 -26.57
C PRO A 219 -21.46 -8.09 -25.77
N ARG A 220 -22.21 -7.05 -25.40
CA ARG A 220 -21.62 -5.88 -24.72
C ARG A 220 -21.02 -6.24 -23.36
N ILE A 221 -21.57 -7.23 -22.66
CA ILE A 221 -21.01 -7.77 -21.41
C ILE A 221 -19.55 -8.25 -21.56
N CYS A 222 -19.14 -8.72 -22.75
CA CYS A 222 -17.76 -9.15 -23.02
C CYS A 222 -16.76 -7.99 -23.10
N THR A 223 -17.22 -6.73 -23.05
CA THR A 223 -16.35 -5.55 -23.16
C THR A 223 -16.07 -4.89 -21.82
N LEU A 224 -16.78 -5.30 -20.77
CA LEU A 224 -16.69 -4.71 -19.44
C LEU A 224 -15.30 -4.94 -18.79
N ASN A 225 -14.96 -4.17 -17.76
CA ASN A 225 -13.85 -4.49 -16.86
C ASN A 225 -14.25 -5.57 -15.83
N SER A 226 -13.31 -6.06 -15.01
CA SER A 226 -13.54 -7.18 -14.08
C SER A 226 -14.62 -6.83 -13.05
N ASP A 227 -14.49 -5.68 -12.40
CA ASP A 227 -15.44 -5.21 -11.37
C ASP A 227 -16.87 -5.08 -11.93
N SER A 228 -17.00 -4.54 -13.15
CA SER A 228 -18.29 -4.37 -13.82
C SER A 228 -18.87 -5.70 -14.29
N THR A 229 -18.05 -6.62 -14.77
CA THR A 229 -18.46 -7.97 -15.14
C THR A 229 -18.99 -8.72 -13.92
N LEU A 230 -18.24 -8.73 -12.82
CA LEU A 230 -18.63 -9.41 -11.58
C LEU A 230 -19.98 -8.89 -11.06
N GLU A 231 -20.15 -7.56 -11.03
CA GLU A 231 -21.40 -6.95 -10.58
C GLU A 231 -22.58 -7.35 -11.48
N VAL A 232 -22.42 -7.26 -12.81
CA VAL A 232 -23.49 -7.62 -13.76
C VAL A 232 -23.87 -9.09 -13.61
N LEU A 233 -22.88 -9.99 -13.49
CA LEU A 233 -23.14 -11.42 -13.27
C LEU A 233 -23.85 -11.68 -11.94
N ASN A 234 -23.53 -10.95 -10.88
CA ASN A 234 -24.20 -11.08 -9.58
C ASN A 234 -25.68 -10.68 -9.69
N ILE A 235 -25.97 -9.58 -10.38
CA ILE A 235 -27.34 -9.14 -10.64
C ILE A 235 -28.10 -10.18 -11.47
N ILE A 236 -27.46 -10.73 -12.51
CA ILE A 236 -28.03 -11.79 -13.36
C ILE A 236 -28.39 -13.02 -12.51
N LYS A 237 -27.49 -13.46 -11.62
CA LYS A 237 -27.74 -14.58 -10.70
C LYS A 237 -28.87 -14.28 -9.72
N GLU A 238 -28.83 -13.13 -9.04
CA GLU A 238 -29.82 -12.72 -8.05
C GLU A 238 -31.24 -12.64 -8.65
N LYS A 239 -31.34 -12.10 -9.86
CA LYS A 239 -32.63 -11.90 -10.55
C LYS A 239 -33.03 -13.07 -11.46
N ASN A 240 -32.22 -14.12 -11.52
CA ASN A 240 -32.43 -15.29 -12.37
C ASN A 240 -32.68 -14.90 -13.85
N ILE A 241 -31.88 -13.97 -14.36
CA ILE A 241 -31.98 -13.48 -15.74
C ILE A 241 -31.27 -14.49 -16.66
N PRO A 242 -31.89 -14.93 -17.78
CA PRO A 242 -31.23 -15.81 -18.72
C PRO A 242 -30.06 -15.10 -19.40
N ILE A 243 -28.88 -15.72 -19.36
CA ILE A 243 -27.68 -15.29 -20.08
C ILE A 243 -27.16 -16.44 -20.93
N ASN A 244 -26.73 -16.14 -22.16
CA ASN A 244 -26.04 -17.10 -23.01
C ASN A 244 -24.53 -16.91 -22.93
N LEU A 245 -23.86 -17.69 -22.09
CA LEU A 245 -22.40 -17.66 -21.95
C LEU A 245 -21.64 -18.30 -23.13
N ASN A 246 -22.35 -18.85 -24.12
CA ASN A 246 -21.76 -19.38 -25.36
C ASN A 246 -21.72 -18.36 -26.50
N ASP A 247 -22.27 -17.16 -26.30
CA ASP A 247 -22.16 -16.10 -27.29
C ASP A 247 -20.70 -15.66 -27.48
N LYS A 248 -20.32 -15.47 -28.75
CA LYS A 248 -18.95 -15.17 -29.15
C LYS A 248 -18.77 -13.71 -29.53
N THR A 249 -17.60 -13.16 -29.21
CA THR A 249 -17.10 -11.90 -29.76
C THR A 249 -16.78 -12.05 -31.24
N SER A 250 -16.49 -10.93 -31.91
CA SER A 250 -15.97 -10.90 -33.28
C SER A 250 -14.66 -11.68 -33.45
N GLU A 251 -13.90 -11.89 -32.37
CA GLU A 251 -12.65 -12.67 -32.33
C GLU A 251 -12.89 -14.17 -32.00
N GLY A 252 -14.15 -14.57 -31.77
CA GLY A 252 -14.54 -15.95 -31.51
C GLY A 252 -14.44 -16.38 -30.04
N GLU A 253 -14.11 -15.47 -29.13
CA GLU A 253 -14.03 -15.71 -27.68
C GLU A 253 -15.41 -15.58 -27.03
N THR A 254 -15.69 -16.36 -26.00
CA THR A 254 -16.89 -16.22 -25.17
C THR A 254 -16.59 -15.39 -23.92
N LEU A 255 -17.63 -15.00 -23.18
CA LEU A 255 -17.44 -14.35 -21.87
C LEU A 255 -16.58 -15.21 -20.93
N PHE A 256 -16.81 -16.54 -20.96
CA PHE A 256 -16.02 -17.47 -20.16
C PHE A 256 -14.55 -17.48 -20.56
N THR A 257 -14.22 -17.59 -21.85
CA THR A 257 -12.80 -17.63 -22.29
C THR A 257 -12.07 -16.29 -22.12
N LEU A 258 -12.80 -15.18 -22.04
CA LEU A 258 -12.22 -13.86 -21.78
C LEU A 258 -11.74 -13.71 -20.34
N TRP A 259 -12.48 -14.26 -19.38
CA TRP A 259 -12.29 -14.04 -17.95
C TRP A 259 -11.69 -15.24 -17.21
N ALA A 260 -12.04 -16.46 -17.60
CA ALA A 260 -11.55 -17.65 -16.94
C ALA A 260 -10.02 -17.77 -17.10
N GLY A 261 -9.34 -17.93 -15.96
CA GLY A 261 -7.89 -18.01 -15.88
C GLY A 261 -7.17 -16.67 -15.77
N LYS A 262 -7.88 -15.53 -15.71
CA LYS A 262 -7.27 -14.19 -15.65
C LYS A 262 -6.94 -13.71 -14.24
N GLY A 263 -7.17 -14.51 -13.20
CA GLY A 263 -6.89 -14.16 -11.82
C GLY A 263 -8.10 -13.65 -11.04
N ASP A 264 -9.31 -13.85 -11.56
CA ASP A 264 -10.58 -13.42 -10.96
C ASP A 264 -11.44 -14.64 -10.60
N PRO A 265 -11.13 -15.37 -9.50
CA PRO A 265 -11.82 -16.60 -9.13
C PRO A 265 -13.34 -16.42 -8.98
N GLU A 266 -13.77 -15.26 -8.46
CA GLU A 266 -15.18 -14.92 -8.23
C GLU A 266 -15.99 -14.87 -9.53
N ILE A 267 -15.44 -14.29 -10.60
CA ILE A 267 -16.09 -14.24 -11.92
C ILE A 267 -16.19 -15.66 -12.50
N THR A 268 -15.09 -16.42 -12.41
CA THR A 268 -15.02 -17.80 -12.92
C THR A 268 -16.01 -18.73 -12.20
N GLU A 269 -16.07 -18.67 -10.87
CA GLU A 269 -17.04 -19.42 -10.07
C GLU A 269 -18.47 -19.07 -10.48
N LEU A 270 -18.78 -17.78 -10.55
CA LEU A 270 -20.12 -17.29 -10.84
C LEU A 270 -20.62 -17.70 -12.23
N MET A 271 -19.74 -17.68 -13.24
CA MET A 271 -20.09 -18.19 -14.58
C MET A 271 -20.37 -19.70 -14.58
N LEU A 272 -19.62 -20.49 -13.81
CA LEU A 272 -19.83 -21.94 -13.69
C LEU A 272 -21.09 -22.30 -12.90
N GLU A 273 -21.50 -21.45 -11.97
CA GLU A 273 -22.78 -21.58 -11.27
C GLU A 273 -23.96 -21.24 -12.19
N LEU A 274 -23.83 -20.20 -13.02
CA LEU A 274 -24.87 -19.79 -13.97
C LEU A 274 -25.05 -20.82 -15.09
N ASP A 275 -23.95 -21.35 -15.64
CA ASP A 275 -23.99 -22.45 -16.60
C ASP A 275 -22.74 -23.32 -16.48
N SER A 276 -22.86 -24.46 -15.79
CA SER A 276 -21.76 -25.40 -15.62
C SER A 276 -21.24 -26.03 -16.93
N SER A 277 -21.97 -25.92 -18.05
CA SER A 277 -21.54 -26.50 -19.34
C SER A 277 -20.47 -25.64 -20.03
N VAL A 278 -20.31 -24.37 -19.67
CA VAL A 278 -19.30 -23.48 -20.29
C VAL A 278 -17.88 -23.98 -20.08
N ILE A 279 -17.63 -24.79 -19.05
CA ILE A 279 -16.31 -25.42 -18.85
C ILE A 279 -15.94 -26.35 -20.01
N GLU A 280 -16.91 -26.92 -20.73
CA GLU A 280 -16.65 -27.74 -21.92
C GLU A 280 -16.03 -26.93 -23.06
N GLN A 281 -16.15 -25.60 -23.02
CA GLN A 281 -15.48 -24.71 -23.95
C GLN A 281 -13.96 -24.81 -23.84
N THR A 282 -13.38 -25.22 -22.70
CA THR A 282 -11.93 -25.38 -22.54
C THR A 282 -11.37 -26.58 -23.31
N ARG A 283 -12.24 -27.50 -23.73
CA ARG A 283 -11.84 -28.74 -24.40
C ARG A 283 -11.16 -28.46 -25.75
N GLY A 284 -9.88 -28.83 -25.85
CA GLY A 284 -9.12 -28.71 -27.09
C GLY A 284 -8.79 -27.28 -27.50
N GLN A 285 -8.93 -26.30 -26.59
CA GLN A 285 -8.46 -24.95 -26.87
C GLN A 285 -6.94 -24.87 -26.81
N ILE A 286 -6.38 -23.99 -27.67
CA ILE A 286 -4.96 -23.63 -27.65
C ILE A 286 -4.59 -22.90 -26.35
N LYS A 287 -5.56 -22.22 -25.72
CA LYS A 287 -5.40 -21.53 -24.44
C LYS A 287 -6.34 -22.13 -23.41
N SER A 288 -5.81 -22.96 -22.53
CA SER A 288 -6.57 -23.53 -21.41
C SER A 288 -6.72 -22.50 -20.29
N ALA A 289 -7.95 -22.23 -19.86
CA ALA A 289 -8.25 -21.36 -18.72
C ALA A 289 -7.57 -21.85 -17.43
N PHE A 290 -7.49 -23.17 -17.23
CA PHE A 290 -6.81 -23.76 -16.07
C PHE A 290 -5.30 -23.48 -16.11
N VAL A 291 -4.66 -23.66 -17.27
CA VAL A 291 -3.23 -23.36 -17.44
C VAL A 291 -2.96 -21.88 -17.18
N GLU A 292 -3.81 -20.99 -17.69
CA GLU A 292 -3.68 -19.55 -17.43
C GLU A 292 -3.85 -19.20 -15.95
N ALA A 293 -4.86 -19.76 -15.25
CA ALA A 293 -5.05 -19.57 -13.81
C ALA A 293 -3.79 -19.97 -13.01
N ALA A 294 -3.24 -21.13 -13.33
CA ALA A 294 -2.02 -21.64 -12.70
C ALA A 294 -0.80 -20.75 -12.98
N LEU A 295 -0.65 -20.28 -14.22
CA LEU A 295 0.44 -19.35 -14.62
C LEU A 295 0.28 -17.94 -14.03
N ASN A 296 -0.94 -17.54 -13.68
CA ASN A 296 -1.22 -16.30 -12.96
C ASN A 296 -1.10 -16.46 -11.42
N ALA A 297 -0.71 -17.64 -10.94
CA ALA A 297 -0.64 -17.98 -9.51
C ALA A 297 -2.00 -17.83 -8.78
N SER A 298 -3.11 -17.94 -9.52
CA SER A 298 -4.48 -17.87 -8.98
C SER A 298 -4.91 -19.23 -8.46
N LYS A 299 -4.54 -19.54 -7.20
CA LYS A 299 -4.77 -20.88 -6.62
C LYS A 299 -6.25 -21.27 -6.61
N GLU A 300 -7.07 -20.36 -6.10
CA GLU A 300 -8.52 -20.57 -5.94
C GLU A 300 -9.19 -20.82 -7.28
N GLU A 301 -8.90 -19.98 -8.29
CA GLU A 301 -9.45 -20.14 -9.63
C GLU A 301 -8.99 -21.43 -10.29
N ALA A 302 -7.71 -21.80 -10.15
CA ALA A 302 -7.17 -23.05 -10.68
C ALA A 302 -7.85 -24.28 -10.03
N ASP A 303 -8.12 -24.24 -8.73
CA ASP A 303 -8.85 -25.29 -8.01
C ASP A 303 -10.33 -25.37 -8.47
N ILE A 304 -11.00 -24.23 -8.67
CA ILE A 304 -12.37 -24.17 -9.23
C ILE A 304 -12.41 -24.82 -10.61
N LEU A 305 -11.49 -24.44 -11.51
CA LEU A 305 -11.44 -24.93 -12.88
C LEU A 305 -11.14 -26.43 -12.95
N ILE A 306 -10.14 -26.93 -12.22
CA ILE A 306 -9.87 -28.38 -12.16
C ILE A 306 -11.11 -29.13 -11.66
N SER A 307 -11.74 -28.64 -10.59
CA SER A 307 -12.91 -29.31 -9.99
C SER A 307 -14.08 -29.37 -10.98
N ALA A 308 -14.32 -28.29 -11.72
CA ALA A 308 -15.34 -28.24 -12.75
C ALA A 308 -15.03 -29.18 -13.93
N MET A 309 -13.78 -29.22 -14.38
CA MET A 309 -13.32 -30.12 -15.44
C MET A 309 -13.45 -31.60 -15.04
N ASP A 310 -13.01 -31.95 -13.82
CA ASP A 310 -13.10 -33.31 -13.28
C ASP A 310 -14.58 -33.73 -13.15
N LYS A 311 -15.47 -32.86 -12.65
CA LYS A 311 -16.92 -33.11 -12.55
C LYS A 311 -17.57 -33.39 -13.91
N LYS A 312 -17.09 -32.77 -14.98
CA LYS A 312 -17.56 -32.96 -16.36
C LYS A 312 -16.81 -34.06 -17.12
N ASN A 313 -15.86 -34.74 -16.47
CA ASN A 313 -15.00 -35.74 -17.10
C ASN A 313 -14.29 -35.20 -18.35
N ILE A 314 -13.84 -33.94 -18.31
CA ILE A 314 -13.07 -33.35 -19.40
C ILE A 314 -11.69 -34.02 -19.43
N ILE A 315 -11.34 -34.58 -20.59
CA ILE A 315 -10.02 -35.15 -20.82
C ILE A 315 -9.03 -33.99 -20.96
N LEU A 316 -8.04 -33.95 -20.06
CA LEU A 316 -6.98 -32.95 -20.08
C LEU A 316 -6.03 -33.21 -21.25
N SER A 317 -5.57 -32.12 -21.88
CA SER A 317 -4.45 -32.15 -22.82
C SER A 317 -3.14 -32.52 -22.12
N PRO A 318 -2.09 -32.94 -22.85
CA PRO A 318 -0.79 -33.22 -22.26
C PRO A 318 -0.20 -32.04 -21.47
N GLU A 319 -0.38 -30.81 -21.94
CA GLU A 319 0.05 -29.61 -21.21
C GLU A 319 -0.73 -29.46 -19.89
N GLU A 320 -2.05 -29.55 -19.92
CA GLU A 320 -2.89 -29.46 -18.72
C GLU A 320 -2.56 -30.53 -17.68
N GLU A 321 -2.28 -31.77 -18.09
CA GLU A 321 -1.84 -32.83 -17.19
C GLU A 321 -0.54 -32.47 -16.47
N TRP A 322 0.46 -32.00 -17.22
CA TRP A 322 1.74 -31.59 -16.62
C TRP A 322 1.61 -30.36 -15.70
N ILE A 323 0.75 -29.42 -16.06
CA ILE A 323 0.45 -28.25 -15.21
C ILE A 323 -0.33 -28.67 -13.96
N LYS A 324 -1.30 -29.60 -14.07
CA LYS A 324 -2.02 -30.18 -12.92
C LYS A 324 -1.06 -30.89 -11.98
N ARG A 325 -0.09 -31.65 -12.50
CA ARG A 325 0.97 -32.28 -11.69
C ARG A 325 1.78 -31.26 -10.92
N ALA A 326 2.29 -30.23 -11.61
CA ALA A 326 3.04 -29.14 -10.97
C ALA A 326 2.22 -28.40 -9.92
N PHE A 327 0.95 -28.15 -10.19
CA PHE A 327 0.02 -27.47 -9.29
C PHE A 327 -0.32 -28.30 -8.03
N LYS A 328 -0.48 -29.62 -8.19
CA LYS A 328 -0.82 -30.55 -7.10
C LYS A 328 0.41 -31.15 -6.39
N ASN A 329 1.62 -30.71 -6.73
CA ASN A 329 2.89 -31.26 -6.23
C ASN A 329 3.07 -32.76 -6.52
N ASP A 330 2.51 -33.25 -7.62
CA ASP A 330 2.61 -34.66 -8.01
C ASP A 330 3.99 -34.98 -8.59
N CYS A 331 4.73 -35.85 -7.90
CA CYS A 331 6.05 -36.30 -8.29
C CYS A 331 6.05 -37.67 -9.00
N GLU A 332 4.89 -38.27 -9.29
CA GLU A 332 4.75 -39.59 -9.91
C GLU A 332 4.92 -39.53 -11.44
N PHE A 333 6.13 -39.16 -11.90
CA PHE A 333 6.55 -39.19 -13.30
C PHE A 333 8.02 -39.64 -13.43
N SER A 334 8.41 -40.20 -14.57
CA SER A 334 9.80 -40.57 -14.83
C SER A 334 10.61 -39.37 -15.33
N GLU A 335 11.93 -39.39 -15.11
CA GLU A 335 12.82 -38.32 -15.58
C GLU A 335 12.83 -38.24 -17.11
N GLU A 336 12.73 -39.38 -17.79
CA GLU A 336 12.63 -39.49 -19.25
C GLU A 336 11.37 -38.79 -19.76
N ALA A 337 10.23 -39.00 -19.09
CA ALA A 337 8.96 -38.38 -19.48
C ALA A 337 9.04 -36.84 -19.41
N PHE A 338 9.67 -36.28 -18.37
CA PHE A 338 9.84 -34.83 -18.26
C PHE A 338 10.88 -34.30 -19.26
N THR A 339 12.00 -35.00 -19.45
CA THR A 339 13.08 -34.56 -20.35
C THR A 339 12.68 -34.59 -21.82
N GLN A 340 11.69 -35.39 -22.20
CA GLN A 340 11.11 -35.41 -23.55
C GLN A 340 10.17 -34.23 -23.85
N LEU A 341 9.72 -33.49 -22.82
CA LEU A 341 8.90 -32.30 -23.03
C LEU A 341 9.68 -31.24 -23.83
N ASP A 342 8.94 -30.47 -24.63
CA ASP A 342 9.50 -29.27 -25.23
C ASP A 342 9.90 -28.26 -24.14
N GLN A 343 10.82 -27.37 -24.49
CA GLN A 343 11.37 -26.44 -23.52
C GLN A 343 10.31 -25.50 -22.95
N GLU A 344 9.32 -25.08 -23.74
CA GLU A 344 8.25 -24.18 -23.32
C GLU A 344 7.44 -24.79 -22.18
N LEU A 345 6.99 -26.03 -22.36
CA LEU A 345 6.20 -26.74 -21.35
C LEU A 345 7.00 -26.99 -20.07
N LYS A 346 8.28 -27.39 -20.17
CA LYS A 346 9.16 -27.57 -18.99
C LYS A 346 9.18 -26.35 -18.08
N ILE A 347 9.22 -25.16 -18.68
CA ILE A 347 9.25 -23.89 -17.93
C ILE A 347 7.91 -23.62 -17.28
N LYS A 348 6.79 -23.83 -18.01
CA LYS A 348 5.45 -23.63 -17.43
C LYS A 348 5.25 -24.54 -16.22
N VAL A 349 5.64 -25.81 -16.32
CA VAL A 349 5.61 -26.78 -15.23
C VAL A 349 6.45 -26.30 -14.05
N PHE A 350 7.71 -25.93 -14.29
CA PHE A 350 8.59 -25.43 -13.22
C PHE A 350 8.09 -24.11 -12.61
N PHE A 351 7.48 -23.24 -13.41
CA PHE A 351 6.89 -21.99 -12.95
C PHE A 351 5.72 -22.24 -12.02
N VAL A 352 4.77 -23.08 -12.43
CA VAL A 352 3.59 -23.41 -11.63
C VAL A 352 4.03 -24.05 -10.31
N ALA A 353 4.97 -25.00 -10.37
CA ALA A 353 5.54 -25.61 -9.18
C ALA A 353 6.14 -24.58 -8.20
N ASN A 354 6.91 -23.61 -8.70
CA ASN A 354 7.46 -22.54 -7.89
C ASN A 354 6.40 -21.57 -7.37
N ALA A 355 5.42 -21.21 -8.19
CA ALA A 355 4.39 -20.23 -7.87
C ALA A 355 3.53 -20.67 -6.68
N PHE A 356 3.26 -21.97 -6.58
CA PHE A 356 2.50 -22.57 -5.48
C PHE A 356 3.38 -23.18 -4.38
N ALA A 357 4.69 -22.90 -4.41
CA ALA A 357 5.67 -23.38 -3.44
C ALA A 357 5.66 -24.91 -3.24
N ASN A 358 5.50 -25.65 -4.34
CA ASN A 358 5.51 -27.11 -4.37
C ASN A 358 6.96 -27.62 -4.36
N GLU A 359 7.54 -27.68 -3.16
CA GLU A 359 8.96 -27.93 -2.94
C GLU A 359 9.45 -29.28 -3.49
N ASP A 360 8.67 -30.34 -3.37
CA ASP A 360 9.10 -31.69 -3.78
C ASP A 360 9.27 -31.79 -5.29
N ILE A 361 8.29 -31.31 -6.05
CA ILE A 361 8.40 -31.33 -7.50
C ILE A 361 9.50 -30.35 -7.96
N VAL A 362 9.65 -29.17 -7.36
CA VAL A 362 10.77 -28.26 -7.68
C VAL A 362 12.11 -28.96 -7.45
N LYS A 363 12.27 -29.64 -6.31
CA LYS A 363 13.49 -30.40 -5.98
C LYS A 363 13.78 -31.49 -7.01
N LYS A 364 12.75 -32.18 -7.50
CA LYS A 364 12.86 -33.20 -8.56
C LYS A 364 13.21 -32.61 -9.94
N LEU A 365 12.66 -31.44 -10.27
CA LEU A 365 12.87 -30.80 -11.58
C LEU A 365 14.24 -30.09 -11.71
N LYS A 366 14.82 -29.61 -10.61
CA LYS A 366 16.13 -28.92 -10.62
C LYS A 366 17.27 -29.69 -11.30
N PRO A 367 17.55 -30.97 -10.96
CA PRO A 367 18.60 -31.74 -11.63
C PRO A 367 18.30 -32.03 -13.10
N LEU A 368 17.04 -31.90 -13.54
CA LEU A 368 16.60 -32.12 -14.92
C LEU A 368 16.74 -30.87 -15.81
N GLY A 369 17.66 -29.97 -15.46
CA GLY A 369 17.98 -28.77 -16.25
C GLY A 369 17.12 -27.54 -15.92
N MET A 370 16.27 -27.59 -14.89
CA MET A 370 15.48 -26.43 -14.44
C MET A 370 16.17 -25.60 -13.35
N GLY A 371 17.33 -26.02 -12.85
CA GLY A 371 18.13 -25.24 -11.92
C GLY A 371 18.80 -24.04 -12.61
N GLU A 372 18.50 -22.82 -12.13
CA GLU A 372 19.20 -21.61 -12.56
C GLU A 372 20.08 -21.04 -11.44
N ALA A 373 21.19 -20.41 -11.83
CA ALA A 373 21.98 -19.61 -10.90
C ALA A 373 21.22 -18.32 -10.53
N PRO A 374 21.11 -17.98 -9.23
CA PRO A 374 20.49 -16.73 -8.82
C PRO A 374 21.19 -15.50 -9.39
N LEU A 375 20.42 -14.59 -9.97
CA LEU A 375 20.90 -13.34 -10.53
C LEU A 375 20.64 -12.19 -9.57
N PHE A 376 21.61 -11.88 -8.72
CA PHE A 376 21.47 -10.81 -7.73
C PHE A 376 21.50 -9.41 -8.36
N TRP A 377 20.58 -8.56 -7.90
CA TRP A 377 20.67 -7.12 -8.14
C TRP A 377 21.66 -6.49 -7.15
N PRO A 378 22.39 -5.43 -7.55
CA PRO A 378 23.01 -4.53 -6.59
C PRO A 378 21.97 -3.97 -5.63
N GLY A 379 22.22 -4.09 -4.32
CA GLY A 379 21.34 -3.59 -3.27
C GLY A 379 21.38 -4.47 -2.01
N PRO A 380 20.45 -4.22 -1.06
CA PRO A 380 20.36 -4.97 0.19
C PRO A 380 19.73 -6.37 0.05
N HIS A 381 19.46 -6.80 -1.18
CA HIS A 381 18.79 -8.05 -1.46
C HIS A 381 19.64 -9.27 -1.04
N ILE A 382 19.10 -10.13 -0.17
CA ILE A 382 19.63 -11.49 0.00
C ILE A 382 18.99 -12.47 -0.98
N LEU A 383 17.91 -12.07 -1.67
CA LEU A 383 17.17 -12.89 -2.62
C LEU A 383 17.33 -12.36 -4.04
N ALA A 384 17.10 -13.22 -5.04
CA ALA A 384 17.08 -12.85 -6.45
C ALA A 384 15.74 -13.18 -7.10
N ARG A 385 15.39 -12.43 -8.15
CA ARG A 385 14.11 -12.55 -8.86
C ARG A 385 13.95 -13.84 -9.69
N ASN A 386 14.99 -14.66 -9.81
CA ASN A 386 14.92 -15.96 -10.45
C ASN A 386 15.27 -17.11 -9.49
N MET A 387 15.28 -16.87 -8.18
CA MET A 387 15.38 -17.98 -7.22
C MET A 387 14.12 -18.83 -7.27
N ASP A 388 14.30 -20.14 -7.31
CA ASP A 388 13.26 -21.11 -7.02
C ASP A 388 12.95 -21.16 -5.52
N ILE A 389 11.80 -21.72 -5.16
CA ILE A 389 11.32 -21.78 -3.77
C ILE A 389 12.32 -22.46 -2.82
N ILE A 390 13.00 -23.53 -3.27
CA ILE A 390 14.00 -24.26 -2.48
C ILE A 390 15.23 -23.40 -2.23
N THR A 391 15.74 -22.75 -3.29
CA THR A 391 16.89 -21.85 -3.18
C THR A 391 16.56 -20.67 -2.26
N ALA A 392 15.38 -20.07 -2.39
CA ALA A 392 14.93 -18.99 -1.53
C ALA A 392 14.85 -19.43 -0.05
N ARG A 393 14.22 -20.58 0.24
CA ARG A 393 14.16 -21.15 1.61
C ARG A 393 15.56 -21.34 2.19
N ASN A 394 16.47 -21.95 1.43
CA ASN A 394 17.84 -22.22 1.90
C ASN A 394 18.63 -20.94 2.18
N VAL A 395 18.45 -19.91 1.35
CA VAL A 395 19.10 -18.61 1.57
C VAL A 395 18.56 -17.91 2.81
N ILE A 396 17.24 -17.95 3.04
CA ILE A 396 16.63 -17.39 4.26
C ILE A 396 17.08 -18.16 5.49
N ASP A 397 17.05 -19.50 5.46
CA ASP A 397 17.54 -20.35 6.55
C ASP A 397 19.01 -20.04 6.88
N GLY A 398 19.87 -19.99 5.85
CA GLY A 398 21.29 -19.64 6.01
C GLY A 398 21.50 -18.23 6.57
N PHE A 399 20.68 -17.26 6.16
CA PHE A 399 20.71 -15.90 6.70
C PHE A 399 20.32 -15.88 8.18
N LEU A 400 19.23 -16.55 8.58
CA LEU A 400 18.76 -16.62 9.96
C LEU A 400 19.75 -17.36 10.87
N LYS A 401 20.31 -18.48 10.40
CA LYS A 401 21.38 -19.21 11.09
C LYS A 401 22.65 -18.37 11.24
N GLY A 402 22.99 -17.57 10.23
CA GLY A 402 24.07 -16.59 10.30
C GLY A 402 23.83 -15.58 11.42
N LEU A 403 22.65 -14.94 11.46
CA LEU A 403 22.29 -14.03 12.53
C LEU A 403 22.33 -14.70 13.91
N ARG A 404 21.86 -15.94 14.01
CA ARG A 404 21.88 -16.70 15.26
C ARG A 404 23.30 -16.96 15.73
N LYS A 405 24.17 -17.46 14.83
CA LYS A 405 25.60 -17.72 15.10
C LYS A 405 26.34 -16.47 15.55
N ASP A 406 26.01 -15.32 14.97
CA ASP A 406 26.64 -14.03 15.29
C ASP A 406 26.07 -13.39 16.57
N GLY A 407 25.12 -14.05 17.27
CA GLY A 407 24.45 -13.50 18.45
C GLY A 407 23.63 -12.25 18.12
N LEU A 408 23.05 -12.21 16.92
CA LEU A 408 22.18 -11.15 16.40
C LEU A 408 20.72 -11.61 16.23
N LEU A 409 20.42 -12.90 16.34
CA LEU A 409 19.07 -13.43 16.47
C LEU A 409 18.91 -14.10 17.84
N LEU A 410 18.09 -13.51 18.71
CA LEU A 410 17.90 -13.92 20.09
C LEU A 410 16.44 -14.25 20.36
N THR A 411 16.18 -15.14 21.31
CA THR A 411 14.87 -15.26 21.95
C THR A 411 14.66 -14.10 22.92
N ALA A 412 13.40 -13.79 23.27
CA ALA A 412 13.08 -12.81 24.30
C ALA A 412 13.79 -13.09 25.64
N GLU A 413 13.90 -14.36 26.05
CA GLU A 413 14.61 -14.76 27.26
C GLU A 413 16.11 -14.42 27.19
N GLU A 414 16.77 -14.70 26.06
CA GLU A 414 18.19 -14.38 25.88
C GLU A 414 18.43 -12.88 25.83
N PHE A 415 17.56 -12.13 25.16
CA PHE A 415 17.64 -10.68 25.15
C PHE A 415 17.43 -10.08 26.55
N SER A 416 16.59 -10.70 27.39
CA SER A 416 16.37 -10.25 28.77
C SER A 416 17.62 -10.30 29.66
N LYS A 417 18.61 -11.12 29.27
CA LYS A 417 19.91 -11.26 29.95
C LYS A 417 20.92 -10.17 29.54
N LEU A 418 20.60 -9.37 28.52
CA LEU A 418 21.41 -8.23 28.08
C LEU A 418 21.02 -6.94 28.83
N ASP A 419 21.94 -5.99 28.89
CA ASP A 419 21.66 -4.64 29.39
C ASP A 419 20.78 -3.88 28.39
N LYS A 420 19.47 -3.88 28.64
CA LYS A 420 18.45 -3.25 27.78
C LYS A 420 18.69 -1.76 27.55
N ASN A 421 19.36 -1.05 28.47
CA ASN A 421 19.64 0.38 28.32
C ASN A 421 20.62 0.68 27.18
N LYS A 422 21.35 -0.33 26.70
CA LYS A 422 22.25 -0.23 25.54
C LYS A 422 21.52 -0.36 24.22
N TYR A 423 20.21 -0.57 24.21
CA TYR A 423 19.45 -0.81 22.99
C TYR A 423 18.18 0.03 22.93
N ILE A 424 17.87 0.56 21.75
CA ILE A 424 16.61 1.22 21.43
C ILE A 424 15.81 0.30 20.51
N SER A 425 14.56 0.06 20.89
CA SER A 425 13.59 -0.63 20.04
C SER A 425 13.34 0.18 18.78
N LYS A 426 13.48 -0.46 17.62
CA LYS A 426 13.06 0.04 16.32
C LYS A 426 12.01 -0.92 15.76
N ILE A 427 11.21 -0.43 14.82
CA ILE A 427 10.06 -1.14 14.23
C ILE A 427 10.49 -2.51 13.63
N ASP A 428 9.55 -3.46 13.59
CA ASP A 428 9.66 -4.88 13.25
C ASP A 428 9.97 -5.18 11.76
N GLN A 429 10.98 -4.55 11.16
CA GLN A 429 11.34 -4.75 9.76
C GLN A 429 12.71 -5.38 9.58
N ILE A 430 12.76 -6.70 9.35
CA ILE A 430 14.02 -7.43 9.12
C ILE A 430 14.80 -6.90 7.90
N GLY A 431 14.13 -6.18 6.99
CA GLY A 431 14.75 -5.34 5.96
C GLY A 431 15.82 -4.38 6.49
N ARG A 432 15.72 -3.91 7.74
CA ARG A 432 16.75 -3.10 8.41
C ARG A 432 18.06 -3.87 8.61
N ILE A 433 18.00 -5.18 8.90
CA ILE A 433 19.20 -6.02 9.00
C ILE A 433 19.83 -6.22 7.62
N GLN A 434 19.00 -6.42 6.59
CA GLN A 434 19.47 -6.52 5.20
C GLN A 434 20.21 -5.24 4.75
N GLY A 435 19.65 -4.07 5.06
CA GLY A 435 20.30 -2.77 4.81
C GLY A 435 21.59 -2.56 5.60
N LYS A 436 21.63 -2.97 6.87
CA LYS A 436 22.87 -2.96 7.69
C LYS A 436 23.97 -3.78 7.02
N ASN A 437 23.69 -5.04 6.68
CA ASN A 437 24.69 -5.94 6.10
C ASN A 437 25.17 -5.42 4.74
N PHE A 438 24.29 -4.77 3.97
CA PHE A 438 24.66 -4.12 2.72
C PHE A 438 25.65 -2.96 2.92
N ILE A 439 25.40 -2.09 3.90
CA ILE A 439 26.31 -0.99 4.24
C ILE A 439 27.64 -1.55 4.75
N GLU A 440 27.65 -2.53 5.66
CA GLU A 440 28.88 -3.15 6.19
C GLU A 440 29.72 -3.80 5.08
N LYS A 441 29.07 -4.45 4.11
CA LYS A 441 29.75 -4.97 2.92
C LYS A 441 30.42 -3.85 2.14
N LEU A 442 29.72 -2.75 1.88
CA LEU A 442 30.27 -1.61 1.13
C LEU A 442 31.40 -0.90 1.90
N ILE A 443 31.29 -0.79 3.23
CA ILE A 443 32.36 -0.27 4.10
C ILE A 443 33.63 -1.08 3.88
N LYS A 444 33.53 -2.43 3.95
CA LYS A 444 34.67 -3.33 3.75
C LYS A 444 35.23 -3.25 2.33
N GLU A 445 34.38 -3.29 1.31
CA GLU A 445 34.78 -3.27 -0.11
C GLU A 445 35.48 -1.96 -0.52
N ASN A 446 35.12 -0.84 0.13
CA ASN A 446 35.69 0.48 -0.19
C ASN A 446 36.70 0.96 0.85
N GLY A 447 37.02 0.15 1.87
CA GLY A 447 37.99 0.49 2.91
C GLY A 447 37.60 1.72 3.74
N LEU A 448 36.29 1.95 3.95
CA LEU A 448 35.78 3.10 4.71
C LEU A 448 36.04 2.87 6.21
N LYS A 449 36.68 3.82 6.89
CA LYS A 449 37.08 3.67 8.30
C LYS A 449 36.15 4.38 9.27
N HIS A 450 35.51 5.45 8.80
CA HIS A 450 34.72 6.35 9.62
C HIS A 450 33.22 6.16 9.44
N ILE A 451 32.78 5.35 8.48
CA ILE A 451 31.37 4.97 8.34
C ILE A 451 31.08 3.73 9.16
N LYS A 452 30.05 3.80 10.01
CA LYS A 452 29.65 2.73 10.92
C LYS A 452 28.15 2.49 10.87
N VAL A 453 27.73 1.32 11.32
CA VAL A 453 26.32 0.97 11.50
C VAL A 453 26.17 0.44 12.92
N PRO A 454 25.18 0.90 13.71
CA PRO A 454 24.94 0.34 15.03
C PRO A 454 24.74 -1.18 14.96
N ARG A 455 25.15 -1.91 16.00
CA ARG A 455 24.77 -3.31 16.12
C ARG A 455 23.25 -3.42 16.17
N LYS A 456 22.68 -4.31 15.36
CA LYS A 456 21.22 -4.57 15.32
C LYS A 456 20.95 -6.02 15.70
N ILE A 457 20.07 -6.22 16.66
CA ILE A 457 19.66 -7.51 17.19
C ILE A 457 18.19 -7.73 16.83
N VAL A 458 17.89 -8.88 16.25
CA VAL A 458 16.55 -9.39 16.03
C VAL A 458 16.17 -10.22 17.25
N VAL A 459 15.05 -9.89 17.88
CA VAL A 459 14.53 -10.61 19.03
C VAL A 459 13.23 -11.28 18.62
N VAL A 460 13.14 -12.59 18.81
CA VAL A 460 11.92 -13.37 18.63
C VAL A 460 11.03 -13.16 19.83
N ASN A 461 9.77 -12.75 19.58
CA ASN A 461 8.82 -12.48 20.64
C ASN A 461 8.37 -13.76 21.37
N GLU A 462 7.91 -13.61 22.61
CA GLU A 462 7.61 -14.73 23.51
C GLU A 462 6.52 -15.67 22.96
N GLY A 463 6.61 -16.96 23.30
CA GLY A 463 5.59 -17.95 22.98
C GLY A 463 5.59 -18.47 21.53
N LEU A 464 6.56 -18.07 20.70
CA LEU A 464 6.68 -18.54 19.33
C LEU A 464 7.51 -19.82 19.23
N GLN A 465 7.05 -20.77 18.41
CA GLN A 465 7.83 -21.96 18.01
C GLN A 465 8.48 -21.79 16.64
N ASN A 466 7.89 -20.94 15.80
CA ASN A 466 8.29 -20.66 14.42
C ASN A 466 8.34 -19.17 14.17
N ILE A 467 9.23 -18.77 13.26
CA ILE A 467 9.21 -17.46 12.63
C ILE A 467 8.88 -17.62 11.16
N SER A 468 8.05 -16.71 10.66
CA SER A 468 7.48 -16.79 9.33
C SER A 468 7.71 -15.50 8.56
N PHE A 469 8.02 -15.63 7.28
CA PHE A 469 8.25 -14.48 6.39
C PHE A 469 7.41 -14.57 5.13
N HIS A 470 6.92 -13.42 4.67
CA HIS A 470 6.50 -13.24 3.29
C HIS A 470 7.56 -12.43 2.54
N ILE A 471 7.69 -12.68 1.24
CA ILE A 471 8.56 -11.92 0.36
C ILE A 471 7.68 -11.02 -0.49
N VAL A 472 7.92 -9.71 -0.41
CA VAL A 472 7.23 -8.74 -1.27
C VAL A 472 7.97 -8.56 -2.60
N ASN A 473 7.33 -7.89 -3.57
CA ASN A 473 7.88 -7.63 -4.91
C ASN A 473 9.24 -6.88 -4.92
N SER A 474 9.56 -6.17 -3.82
CA SER A 474 10.87 -5.54 -3.64
C SER A 474 11.98 -6.53 -3.26
N LEU A 475 11.65 -7.81 -3.02
CA LEU A 475 12.47 -8.88 -2.43
C LEU A 475 12.79 -8.71 -0.94
N GLU A 476 12.11 -7.77 -0.28
CA GLU A 476 12.22 -7.59 1.16
C GLU A 476 11.55 -8.75 1.88
N LEU A 477 12.20 -9.22 2.95
CA LEU A 477 11.60 -10.15 3.89
C LEU A 477 10.75 -9.36 4.87
N ILE A 478 9.49 -9.74 5.01
CA ILE A 478 8.59 -9.12 5.99
C ILE A 478 8.09 -10.23 6.93
N PRO A 479 8.35 -10.12 8.25
CA PRO A 479 7.87 -11.11 9.20
C PRO A 479 6.34 -11.09 9.27
N LYS A 480 5.74 -12.23 9.62
CA LYS A 480 4.31 -12.30 9.85
C LYS A 480 3.97 -11.65 11.19
N ARG A 481 3.13 -10.61 11.17
CA ARG A 481 2.66 -9.90 12.38
C ARG A 481 3.85 -9.40 13.24
N ASP A 482 3.66 -9.35 14.55
CA ASP A 482 4.59 -8.98 15.60
C ASP A 482 5.47 -10.17 16.05
N GLN A 483 5.98 -10.98 15.11
CA GLN A 483 6.80 -12.14 15.48
C GLN A 483 8.21 -11.77 15.96
N LEU A 484 8.73 -10.62 15.51
CA LEU A 484 10.10 -10.19 15.76
C LEU A 484 10.10 -8.72 16.16
N THR A 485 11.03 -8.33 17.01
CA THR A 485 11.34 -6.93 17.30
C THR A 485 12.83 -6.66 17.09
N ILE A 486 13.15 -5.52 16.48
CA ILE A 486 14.54 -5.17 16.16
C ILE A 486 15.04 -4.11 17.12
N TYR A 487 16.16 -4.40 17.75
CA TYR A 487 16.84 -3.52 18.67
C TYR A 487 18.14 -3.01 18.04
N ALA A 488 18.32 -1.70 18.00
CA ALA A 488 19.58 -1.08 17.58
C ALA A 488 20.36 -0.64 18.82
N GLU A 489 21.68 -0.82 18.79
CA GLU A 489 22.57 -0.33 19.83
C GLU A 489 22.46 1.19 19.98
N CYS A 490 22.39 1.65 21.23
CA CYS A 490 22.43 3.05 21.62
C CYS A 490 23.84 3.59 21.38
N VAL A 491 24.04 4.34 20.32
CA VAL A 491 25.28 5.07 20.09
C VAL A 491 25.07 6.53 20.50
N LYS A 492 26.00 7.07 21.30
CA LYS A 492 25.92 8.45 21.78
C LYS A 492 26.29 9.41 20.66
N SER A 493 25.35 10.29 20.29
CA SER A 493 25.63 11.37 19.36
C SER A 493 26.52 12.43 20.01
N VAL A 494 27.41 13.03 19.23
CA VAL A 494 28.21 14.20 19.61
C VAL A 494 27.90 15.36 18.69
N ASP A 495 27.94 16.57 19.24
CA ASP A 495 27.82 17.80 18.46
C ASP A 495 29.21 18.28 18.06
N ARG A 496 29.65 17.87 16.87
CA ARG A 496 30.93 18.27 16.27
C ARG A 496 30.79 18.46 14.78
N LYS A 497 31.81 19.03 14.14
CA LYS A 497 31.91 19.05 12.68
C LYS A 497 32.47 17.72 12.16
N ILE A 498 32.03 17.37 10.96
CA ILE A 498 32.53 16.27 10.14
C ILE A 498 33.87 16.70 9.55
N SER A 499 34.88 15.86 9.68
CA SER A 499 36.17 16.04 9.01
C SER A 499 36.05 15.86 7.49
N LEU A 500 37.01 16.38 6.73
CA LEU A 500 37.04 16.19 5.28
C LEU A 500 37.06 14.69 4.89
N GLU A 501 37.84 13.87 5.61
CA GLU A 501 37.94 12.43 5.36
C GLU A 501 36.60 11.73 5.59
N GLU A 502 35.92 12.02 6.70
CA GLU A 502 34.59 11.50 7.00
C GLU A 502 33.55 11.91 5.96
N ALA A 503 33.58 13.16 5.52
CA ALA A 503 32.66 13.67 4.51
C ALA A 503 32.87 12.95 3.16
N ILE A 504 34.13 12.76 2.75
CA ILE A 504 34.45 12.02 1.52
C ILE A 504 33.94 10.58 1.63
N GLU A 505 34.24 9.87 2.73
CA GLU A 505 33.74 8.51 2.95
C GLU A 505 32.21 8.44 2.95
N PHE A 506 31.55 9.43 3.54
CA PHE A 506 30.09 9.52 3.57
C PHE A 506 29.51 9.71 2.17
N MET A 507 30.14 10.55 1.34
CA MET A 507 29.80 10.67 -0.07
C MET A 507 29.97 9.32 -0.81
N ILE A 508 31.05 8.56 -0.57
CA ILE A 508 31.24 7.25 -1.21
C ILE A 508 30.08 6.32 -0.89
N ILE A 509 29.73 6.19 0.38
CA ILE A 509 28.70 5.25 0.78
C ILE A 509 27.32 5.69 0.25
N LEU A 510 26.99 6.99 0.25
CA LEU A 510 25.75 7.52 -0.34
C LEU A 510 25.68 7.32 -1.85
N GLU A 511 26.82 7.48 -2.54
CA GLU A 511 26.94 7.20 -3.97
C GLU A 511 26.64 5.73 -4.27
N LYS A 512 27.25 4.80 -3.51
CA LYS A 512 27.12 3.35 -3.74
C LYS A 512 25.76 2.81 -3.32
N THR A 513 25.19 3.34 -2.25
CA THR A 513 23.88 2.92 -1.73
C THR A 513 22.72 3.56 -2.48
N GLY A 514 22.92 4.74 -3.06
CA GLY A 514 21.86 5.58 -3.59
C GLY A 514 20.77 5.90 -2.56
N TYR A 515 21.19 6.06 -1.30
CA TYR A 515 20.29 6.29 -0.17
C TYR A 515 19.50 7.59 -0.36
N LYS A 516 18.18 7.53 -0.13
CA LYS A 516 17.27 8.66 -0.42
C LYS A 516 16.81 9.45 0.80
N ASP A 517 16.79 8.84 1.98
CA ASP A 517 16.20 9.47 3.16
C ASP A 517 17.20 10.32 3.94
N PHE A 518 17.62 11.44 3.36
CA PHE A 518 18.70 12.25 3.92
C PHE A 518 18.32 13.09 5.15
N TYR A 519 17.04 13.13 5.53
CA TYR A 519 16.54 14.03 6.57
C TYR A 519 16.26 13.30 7.89
N GLY A 520 16.32 14.03 9.00
CA GLY A 520 16.04 13.48 10.32
C GLY A 520 17.24 12.75 10.96
N GLU A 521 16.95 11.86 11.92
CA GLU A 521 17.95 11.12 12.71
C GLU A 521 18.45 9.84 11.99
N ASN A 522 18.55 9.88 10.66
CA ASN A 522 18.99 8.74 9.86
C ASN A 522 20.49 8.52 9.91
N PHE A 523 21.23 9.58 10.20
CA PHE A 523 22.65 9.56 10.51
C PHE A 523 22.93 10.45 11.70
N PHE A 524 23.95 10.12 12.48
CA PHE A 524 24.53 11.07 13.43
C PHE A 524 26.03 10.86 13.57
N LEU A 525 26.66 11.87 14.15
CA LEU A 525 28.08 11.87 14.47
C LEU A 525 28.29 11.26 15.85
N ALA A 526 29.24 10.37 15.96
CA ALA A 526 29.77 9.86 17.21
C ALA A 526 31.24 10.29 17.35
N GLU A 527 31.85 9.99 18.50
CA GLU A 527 33.28 10.30 18.75
C GLU A 527 34.20 9.64 17.70
N ASP A 528 33.79 8.49 17.17
CA ASP A 528 34.61 7.60 16.36
C ASP A 528 34.13 7.45 14.89
N GLY A 529 33.16 8.25 14.45
CA GLY A 529 32.72 8.30 13.05
C GLY A 529 31.27 8.74 12.83
N ILE A 530 30.77 8.47 11.62
CA ILE A 530 29.38 8.69 11.20
C ILE A 530 28.62 7.37 11.28
N TYR A 531 27.52 7.35 12.03
CA TYR A 531 26.68 6.16 12.17
C TYR A 531 25.44 6.23 11.27
N PHE A 532 25.23 5.18 10.47
CA PHE A 532 24.03 4.92 9.68
C PHE A 532 22.97 4.25 10.54
N ILE A 533 21.99 5.01 10.99
CA ILE A 533 20.97 4.54 11.94
C ILE A 533 19.82 3.90 11.19
N ASP A 534 19.30 4.64 10.21
CA ASP A 534 18.29 4.10 9.34
C ASP A 534 18.92 3.33 8.19
N THR A 535 18.47 2.09 8.07
CA THR A 535 18.92 1.12 7.09
C THR A 535 17.70 0.37 6.54
N GLU A 536 16.53 1.01 6.51
CA GLU A 536 15.34 0.46 5.90
C GLU A 536 15.60 0.08 4.45
N TYR A 537 15.13 -1.10 4.09
CA TYR A 537 15.42 -1.74 2.82
C TYR A 537 15.01 -0.89 1.60
N LYS A 538 13.87 -0.19 1.72
CA LYS A 538 13.28 0.62 0.65
C LYS A 538 14.06 1.90 0.34
N ASP A 539 14.94 2.34 1.24
CA ASP A 539 15.67 3.61 1.09
C ASP A 539 16.91 3.49 0.19
N PHE A 540 17.32 2.26 -0.11
CA PHE A 540 18.46 1.97 -0.97
C PHE A 540 18.06 1.98 -2.46
N SER A 541 18.77 2.78 -3.25
CA SER A 541 18.58 2.86 -4.70
C SER A 541 19.92 2.97 -5.43
N PRO A 542 20.78 1.93 -5.37
CA PRO A 542 22.20 1.98 -5.78
C PRO A 542 22.45 2.33 -7.26
N ARG A 543 21.38 2.40 -8.06
CA ARG A 543 21.41 2.80 -9.48
C ARG A 543 21.30 4.30 -9.71
N GLN A 544 20.88 5.04 -8.70
CA GLN A 544 20.56 6.45 -8.81
C GLN A 544 21.10 7.16 -7.57
N PRO A 545 22.43 7.38 -7.52
CA PRO A 545 23.03 8.24 -6.52
C PRO A 545 22.30 9.57 -6.47
N GLN A 546 21.93 10.01 -5.27
CA GLN A 546 21.24 11.27 -5.09
C GLN A 546 22.26 12.41 -4.94
N PHE A 547 22.95 12.75 -6.04
CA PHE A 547 24.01 13.76 -6.02
C PHE A 547 23.54 15.13 -5.49
N SER A 548 22.27 15.50 -5.67
CA SER A 548 21.70 16.71 -5.06
C SER A 548 21.73 16.68 -3.53
N PHE A 549 21.43 15.53 -2.91
CA PHE A 549 21.51 15.37 -1.45
C PHE A 549 22.95 15.28 -0.97
N ILE A 550 23.82 14.60 -1.71
CA ILE A 550 25.26 14.56 -1.40
C ILE A 550 25.84 15.99 -1.41
N LYS A 551 25.48 16.81 -2.41
CA LYS A 551 25.90 18.22 -2.47
C LYS A 551 25.36 19.03 -1.28
N ALA A 552 24.19 18.68 -0.74
CA ALA A 552 23.62 19.41 0.38
C ALA A 552 24.49 19.35 1.65
N ILE A 553 25.38 18.35 1.79
CA ILE A 553 26.34 18.26 2.90
C ILE A 553 27.14 19.57 3.05
N THR A 554 27.53 20.23 1.96
CA THR A 554 28.30 21.49 2.02
C THR A 554 27.48 22.70 2.43
N ASN A 555 26.16 22.62 2.29
CA ASN A 555 25.22 23.69 2.65
C ASN A 555 24.74 23.55 4.10
N THR A 556 25.11 22.46 4.77
CA THR A 556 24.88 22.27 6.19
C THR A 556 26.05 22.82 6.99
N ASN A 557 25.81 23.32 8.21
CA ASN A 557 26.88 23.71 9.14
C ASN A 557 27.67 22.49 9.69
N LEU A 558 27.61 21.33 9.01
CA LEU A 558 28.24 20.09 9.44
C LEU A 558 29.74 20.02 9.14
N MET A 559 30.31 20.93 8.35
CA MET A 559 31.72 20.89 7.93
C MET A 559 32.38 22.27 8.07
N ASP A 560 33.71 22.30 8.21
CA ASP A 560 34.45 23.56 8.13
C ASP A 560 34.42 24.14 6.71
N PRO A 561 34.27 25.47 6.54
CA PRO A 561 34.15 26.08 5.21
C PRO A 561 35.31 25.77 4.25
N LYS A 562 36.53 25.62 4.78
CA LYS A 562 37.72 25.27 3.98
C LYS A 562 37.65 23.84 3.44
N ASP A 563 37.13 22.92 4.23
CA ASP A 563 36.94 21.52 3.83
C ASP A 563 35.78 21.40 2.85
N ALA A 564 34.75 22.27 2.97
CA ALA A 564 33.62 22.30 2.06
C ALA A 564 34.04 22.59 0.61
N GLU A 565 35.02 23.48 0.38
CA GLU A 565 35.57 23.73 -0.97
C GLU A 565 36.26 22.49 -1.54
N THR A 566 37.09 21.82 -0.73
CA THR A 566 37.80 20.60 -1.13
C THR A 566 36.83 19.45 -1.40
N PHE A 567 35.81 19.30 -0.56
CA PHE A 567 34.73 18.33 -0.74
C PHE A 567 33.95 18.59 -2.04
N LEU A 568 33.61 19.86 -2.35
CA LEU A 568 32.91 20.21 -3.59
C LEU A 568 33.70 19.84 -4.85
N ALA A 569 35.02 20.02 -4.81
CA ALA A 569 35.90 19.62 -5.90
C ALA A 569 35.88 18.09 -6.11
N GLU A 570 36.00 17.31 -5.03
CA GLU A 570 35.92 15.84 -5.11
C GLU A 570 34.51 15.36 -5.52
N TYR A 571 33.45 15.99 -5.02
CA TYR A 571 32.07 15.76 -5.44
C TYR A 571 31.90 15.95 -6.95
N GLN A 572 32.41 17.06 -7.50
CA GLN A 572 32.28 17.36 -8.93
C GLN A 572 33.02 16.32 -9.77
N LYS A 573 34.24 15.96 -9.38
CA LYS A 573 35.03 14.90 -10.02
C LYS A 573 34.30 13.55 -10.05
N ARG A 574 33.71 13.14 -8.93
CA ARG A 574 32.96 11.86 -8.84
C ARG A 574 31.66 11.90 -9.63
N LYS A 575 30.94 13.03 -9.60
CA LYS A 575 29.74 13.22 -10.41
C LYS A 575 30.05 13.13 -11.91
N GLU A 576 31.14 13.75 -12.36
CA GLU A 576 31.60 13.66 -13.75
C GLU A 576 32.00 12.23 -14.14
N ALA A 577 32.72 11.52 -13.26
CA ALA A 577 33.06 10.11 -13.47
C ALA A 577 31.78 9.25 -13.60
N TYR A 578 30.81 9.46 -12.70
CA TYR A 578 29.51 8.79 -12.76
C TYR A 578 28.75 9.11 -14.05
N ASP A 579 28.69 10.39 -14.45
CA ASP A 579 27.99 10.81 -15.66
C ASP A 579 28.62 10.20 -16.93
N LYS A 580 29.95 10.00 -16.96
CA LYS A 580 30.65 9.27 -18.04
C LYS A 580 30.28 7.79 -18.08
N GLU A 581 30.13 7.14 -16.93
CA GLU A 581 29.76 5.72 -16.83
C GLU A 581 28.26 5.44 -16.95
N LYS A 582 27.44 6.49 -16.86
CA LYS A 582 25.98 6.37 -16.73
C LYS A 582 25.32 5.59 -17.86
N GLU A 583 25.75 5.80 -19.10
CA GLU A 583 25.20 5.09 -20.26
C GLU A 583 25.60 3.61 -20.27
N LEU A 584 26.84 3.28 -19.87
CA LEU A 584 27.28 1.89 -19.70
C LEU A 584 26.44 1.19 -18.63
N ARG A 585 26.22 1.84 -17.48
CA ARG A 585 25.36 1.29 -16.42
C ARG A 585 23.91 1.14 -16.86
N ARG A 586 23.38 2.07 -17.66
CA ARG A 586 22.04 1.95 -18.28
C ARG A 586 21.96 0.79 -19.26
N ALA A 587 23.02 0.53 -20.02
CA ALA A 587 23.11 -0.63 -20.92
C ALA A 587 23.13 -1.94 -20.13
N GLN A 588 23.99 -2.06 -19.11
CA GLN A 588 24.02 -3.20 -18.20
C GLN A 588 22.66 -3.41 -17.51
N LEU A 589 22.00 -2.32 -17.10
CA LEU A 589 20.66 -2.36 -16.52
C LEU A 589 19.62 -2.91 -17.51
N LYS A 590 19.73 -2.50 -18.78
CA LYS A 590 18.85 -2.95 -19.85
C LYS A 590 19.08 -4.43 -20.14
N GLU A 591 20.33 -4.87 -20.25
CA GLU A 591 20.70 -6.27 -20.43
C GLU A 591 20.20 -7.13 -19.26
N TYR A 592 20.45 -6.68 -18.04
CA TYR A 592 19.93 -7.30 -16.84
C TYR A 592 18.40 -7.38 -16.91
N ARG A 593 17.68 -6.29 -17.18
CA ARG A 593 16.21 -6.30 -17.33
C ARG A 593 15.73 -7.21 -18.47
N LEU A 594 16.45 -7.28 -19.59
CA LEU A 594 16.16 -8.17 -20.70
C LEU A 594 16.30 -9.63 -20.26
N ALA A 595 17.30 -9.93 -19.44
CA ALA A 595 17.45 -11.22 -18.80
C ALA A 595 16.18 -11.59 -18.00
N PHE A 596 15.44 -10.61 -17.43
CA PHE A 596 14.17 -10.78 -16.72
C PHE A 596 12.89 -10.59 -17.57
N LYS A 597 13.00 -10.14 -18.82
CA LYS A 597 11.87 -10.13 -19.76
C LYS A 597 11.57 -11.52 -20.30
N ASN A 598 12.52 -12.44 -20.14
CA ASN A 598 12.27 -13.84 -20.42
C ASN A 598 11.15 -14.35 -19.48
N PRO A 599 10.02 -14.91 -19.97
CA PRO A 599 8.97 -15.47 -19.11
C PRO A 599 9.51 -16.46 -18.07
N TYR A 600 10.66 -17.07 -18.36
CA TYR A 600 11.48 -17.95 -17.53
C TYR A 600 11.97 -17.31 -16.22
N LYS A 601 11.98 -15.97 -16.09
CA LYS A 601 12.48 -15.26 -14.89
C LYS A 601 11.40 -14.50 -14.13
N ARG A 602 10.12 -14.75 -14.42
CA ARG A 602 9.01 -14.42 -13.52
C ARG A 602 8.86 -15.43 -12.36
N LEU A 603 9.68 -16.49 -12.35
CA LEU A 603 9.67 -17.56 -11.34
C LEU A 603 9.66 -17.08 -9.89
N ALA A 604 10.54 -16.15 -9.49
CA ALA A 604 10.61 -15.76 -8.07
C ALA A 604 9.54 -14.76 -7.63
N THR A 605 8.74 -14.22 -8.55
CA THR A 605 7.52 -13.50 -8.15
C THR A 605 6.32 -14.43 -8.01
N GLY A 606 6.39 -15.68 -8.47
CA GLY A 606 5.26 -16.61 -8.35
C GLY A 606 4.84 -16.81 -6.89
N TYR A 607 5.76 -17.30 -6.06
CA TYR A 607 5.48 -17.49 -4.62
C TYR A 607 5.30 -16.16 -3.88
N SER A 608 5.97 -15.07 -4.32
CA SER A 608 5.75 -13.72 -3.76
C SER A 608 4.32 -13.21 -4.02
N ASN A 609 3.80 -13.39 -5.23
CA ASN A 609 2.47 -12.98 -5.63
C ASN A 609 1.38 -13.85 -5.01
N SER A 610 1.66 -15.16 -4.83
CA SER A 610 0.76 -16.08 -4.12
C SER A 610 0.66 -15.80 -2.60
N GLY A 611 1.51 -14.90 -2.07
CA GLY A 611 1.58 -14.65 -0.63
C GLY A 611 2.15 -15.81 0.18
N HIS A 612 2.99 -16.66 -0.43
CA HIS A 612 3.56 -17.83 0.25
C HIS A 612 4.36 -17.42 1.49
N GLU A 613 4.15 -18.18 2.56
CA GLU A 613 4.75 -17.97 3.87
C GLU A 613 5.89 -18.97 4.11
N PHE A 614 7.11 -18.46 4.28
CA PHE A 614 8.27 -19.26 4.66
C PHE A 614 8.34 -19.37 6.18
N ALA A 615 7.95 -20.52 6.72
CA ALA A 615 8.06 -20.82 8.15
C ALA A 615 9.37 -21.57 8.48
N PHE A 616 10.03 -21.15 9.55
CA PHE A 616 11.26 -21.75 10.09
C PHE A 616 11.09 -22.06 11.57
N GLN A 617 11.44 -23.29 11.96
CA GLN A 617 11.40 -23.74 13.34
C GLN A 617 12.55 -23.12 14.13
N LEU A 618 12.25 -22.52 15.29
CA LEU A 618 13.29 -21.87 16.10
C LEU A 618 14.36 -22.86 16.54
N ASN A 619 13.96 -24.09 16.90
CA ASN A 619 14.89 -25.14 17.31
C ASN A 619 15.87 -25.53 16.20
N SER A 620 15.46 -25.49 14.92
CA SER A 620 16.35 -25.78 13.80
C SER A 620 17.35 -24.65 13.49
N LEU A 621 17.13 -23.45 14.04
CA LEU A 621 18.08 -22.35 13.97
C LEU A 621 19.15 -22.43 15.07
N LEU A 622 18.93 -23.25 16.11
CA LEU A 622 19.85 -23.44 17.25
C LEU A 622 20.95 -24.47 16.98
N THR A 623 20.72 -25.37 16.02
CA THR A 623 21.64 -26.41 15.55
C THR A 623 22.41 -25.92 14.33
#